data_AF-A0A7S0XHU6-F1
#
_entry.id   AF-A0A7S0XHU6-F1
#
_cell.length_a   1.000
_cell.length_b   1.000
_cell.length_c   1.000
_cell.angle_alpha   90.00
_cell.angle_beta   90.00
_cell.angle_gamma   90.00
#
_symmetry.space_group_name_H-M   'P 1'
#
loop_
_entity.id
_entity.type
_entity.pdbx_description
1 polymer ?
#
loop_
_entity_poly.entity_id
_entity_poly.type
_entity_poly.pdbx_seq_one_letter_code
_entity_poly.pdbx_strand_id
1 'polypeptide(L)'
;MLCFVGGALARVDSRWGVRCAVRESACGRVHENHHSVVVARNRSGNGVRMAANPLGQVLSRALDALSGSSSSSDGSRLQSIASVLVIGATGKTGSEVVRSLREMNPNLRVFAGCRDGSAQERGVSFDEQIDMVSVDVTEEGSITGAIQKVKPDAIVWTVGSRTPREVDAEGLAKVVAAFSESASGRILKSSRTQYLFDFTKNGGAAASRFSPLDDVIMGGVSASRMDRDPISSGGLGAAFTGYVSLDQNGGFCQARAQWSPSSPLNLVGYDGIELVVRGDGRRYKVNLKNTAEPEFVFQASFDTIKGERLRVRLPFSDFLPTKRGKLAYTDGSSMYSDTLALDSITAFSLVVSKIETGGMTNSAFAPGEFKLELESISAFYAIQPRFVLLSSAAVTRPFWTEEEKAAYSYASTIPIVQLNPGNVLGEKLRGEDFLRASGLPYCIVRATGLNDKEQPMNSRLVLTQGDRAVGRIHRKDLAKGISYALQSPQAAFKTFEIESKPPLPMQSESEMESDFARLQPDCRLQLSPQSIT
;
A
#
# COMPACT_ATOMS: atom_id res chain seq x y z
N MET A 1 -32.21 43.27 36.33
CA MET A 1 -31.66 44.66 36.36
C MET A 1 -31.34 45.06 34.92
N LEU A 2 -31.40 46.35 34.56
CA LEU A 2 -31.64 46.81 33.17
C LEU A 2 -30.38 46.96 32.26
N CYS A 3 -30.64 46.77 30.96
CA CYS A 3 -30.23 47.52 29.75
C CYS A 3 -28.80 48.08 29.49
N PHE A 4 -28.27 47.71 28.31
CA PHE A 4 -27.69 48.52 27.21
C PHE A 4 -26.98 49.88 27.47
N VAL A 5 -25.70 49.97 27.05
CA VAL A 5 -25.08 50.84 25.98
C VAL A 5 -23.67 50.25 25.66
N GLY A 6 -23.05 50.27 24.47
CA GLY A 6 -23.56 50.52 23.10
C GLY A 6 -22.68 51.43 22.19
N GLY A 7 -21.72 50.91 21.40
CA GLY A 7 -21.09 51.70 20.29
C GLY A 7 -19.69 51.31 19.76
N ALA A 8 -19.51 51.58 18.44
CA ALA A 8 -18.27 51.88 17.68
C ALA A 8 -17.38 50.76 17.08
N LEU A 9 -17.22 50.83 15.74
CA LEU A 9 -16.17 50.15 14.96
C LEU A 9 -14.82 50.88 15.05
N ALA A 10 -13.71 50.13 14.97
CA ALA A 10 -12.44 50.62 14.41
C ALA A 10 -11.64 49.47 13.78
N ARG A 11 -11.14 49.65 12.55
CA ARG A 11 -10.15 48.77 11.91
C ARG A 11 -8.75 49.13 12.43
N VAL A 12 -7.91 48.14 12.76
CA VAL A 12 -6.43 48.31 12.76
C VAL A 12 -5.75 47.03 12.26
N ASP A 13 -5.21 47.15 11.05
CA ASP A 13 -4.07 46.48 10.40
C ASP A 13 -3.41 45.22 11.00
N SER A 14 -3.41 44.16 10.20
CA SER A 14 -2.47 43.05 10.27
C SER A 14 -1.04 43.48 9.89
N ARG A 15 -0.13 43.51 10.87
CA ARG A 15 1.32 43.56 10.61
C ARG A 15 1.86 42.18 10.21
N TRP A 16 3.10 42.16 9.70
CA TRP A 16 3.87 41.01 9.21
C TRP A 16 3.64 40.59 7.75
N GLY A 17 3.96 41.51 6.83
CA GLY A 17 4.46 41.12 5.52
C GLY A 17 5.99 40.93 5.57
N VAL A 18 6.49 39.76 5.16
CA VAL A 18 7.91 39.54 4.86
C VAL A 18 8.01 39.22 3.36
N ARG A 19 8.87 39.96 2.65
CA ARG A 19 9.01 39.88 1.20
C ARG A 19 9.80 38.64 0.79
N CYS A 20 9.20 37.76 -0.02
CA CYS A 20 9.98 36.80 -0.81
C CYS A 20 10.62 37.52 -2.00
N ALA A 21 11.91 37.83 -1.89
CA ALA A 21 12.73 38.20 -3.03
C ALA A 21 13.24 36.92 -3.71
N VAL A 22 12.54 36.47 -4.76
CA VAL A 22 13.06 35.41 -5.64
C VAL A 22 14.23 36.00 -6.42
N ARG A 23 15.44 35.49 -6.18
CA ARG A 23 16.56 35.67 -7.11
C ARG A 23 16.52 34.54 -8.13
N GLU A 24 16.31 34.90 -9.38
CA GLU A 24 16.58 34.02 -10.51
C GLU A 24 18.07 33.67 -10.54
N SER A 25 18.40 32.40 -10.77
CA SER A 25 19.77 32.00 -11.10
C SER A 25 19.79 30.80 -12.04
N ALA A 26 20.10 31.10 -13.31
CA ALA A 26 20.73 30.25 -14.32
C ALA A 26 20.11 28.86 -14.60
N CYS A 27 19.41 28.79 -15.74
CA CYS A 27 19.19 27.54 -16.47
C CYS A 27 20.54 26.89 -16.85
N GLY A 28 20.87 25.76 -16.23
CA GLY A 28 22.02 24.94 -16.58
C GLY A 28 21.68 23.96 -17.72
N ARG A 29 22.33 24.11 -18.87
CA ARG A 29 22.20 23.16 -19.99
C ARG A 29 22.70 21.78 -19.57
N VAL A 30 21.84 20.76 -19.68
CA VAL A 30 22.29 19.36 -19.67
C VAL A 30 22.92 19.06 -21.03
N HIS A 31 24.21 18.71 -21.03
CA HIS A 31 24.88 18.17 -22.22
C HIS A 31 24.46 16.70 -22.40
N GLU A 32 23.86 16.39 -23.55
CA GLU A 32 23.64 15.00 -23.97
C GLU A 32 24.98 14.35 -24.35
N ASN A 33 25.56 13.58 -23.44
CA ASN A 33 26.67 12.69 -23.77
C ASN A 33 26.13 11.37 -24.34
N HIS A 34 26.08 11.28 -25.67
CA HIS A 34 25.85 10.03 -26.38
C HIS A 34 26.98 9.02 -26.07
N HIS A 35 26.71 8.06 -25.19
CA HIS A 35 27.52 6.84 -25.12
C HIS A 35 27.06 5.86 -26.20
N SER A 36 27.73 5.93 -27.35
CA SER A 36 27.62 4.95 -28.43
C SER A 36 28.18 3.59 -27.99
N VAL A 37 27.30 2.64 -27.69
CA VAL A 37 27.69 1.24 -27.44
C VAL A 37 28.10 0.61 -28.78
N VAL A 38 29.41 0.51 -29.01
CA VAL A 38 29.97 -0.22 -30.15
C VAL A 38 29.75 -1.71 -29.94
N VAL A 39 28.83 -2.30 -30.72
CA VAL A 39 28.58 -3.74 -30.71
C VAL A 39 29.73 -4.48 -31.40
N ALA A 40 30.76 -4.81 -30.62
CA ALA A 40 31.81 -5.73 -31.05
C ALA A 40 31.24 -7.15 -31.16
N ARG A 41 30.92 -7.59 -32.39
CA ARG A 41 30.59 -8.98 -32.67
C ARG A 41 31.82 -9.84 -32.39
N ASN A 42 31.72 -10.77 -31.44
CA ASN A 42 32.67 -11.89 -31.37
C ASN A 42 31.92 -13.23 -31.40
N ARG A 43 32.33 -14.11 -32.31
CA ARG A 43 31.75 -15.44 -32.52
C ARG A 43 32.65 -16.49 -31.88
N SER A 44 32.23 -17.05 -30.75
CA SER A 44 32.65 -18.40 -30.33
C SER A 44 31.64 -18.95 -29.33
N GLY A 45 31.07 -20.12 -29.64
CA GLY A 45 30.12 -20.76 -28.76
C GLY A 45 30.82 -21.55 -27.65
N ASN A 46 30.34 -21.41 -26.42
CA ASN A 46 30.28 -22.52 -25.46
C ASN A 46 29.15 -22.24 -24.46
N GLY A 47 28.16 -23.12 -24.43
CA GLY A 47 26.93 -22.90 -23.67
C GLY A 47 27.11 -23.18 -22.18
N VAL A 48 27.34 -22.14 -21.38
CA VAL A 48 27.15 -22.22 -19.93
C VAL A 48 25.66 -22.22 -19.65
N ARG A 49 25.12 -23.37 -19.19
CA ARG A 49 23.76 -23.42 -18.63
C ARG A 49 23.75 -22.68 -17.29
N MET A 50 23.37 -21.40 -17.33
CA MET A 50 23.00 -20.66 -16.12
C MET A 50 21.85 -21.39 -15.42
N ALA A 51 22.00 -21.70 -14.14
CA ALA A 51 20.92 -22.28 -13.35
C ALA A 51 19.75 -21.28 -13.27
N ALA A 52 18.52 -21.77 -13.44
CA ALA A 52 17.35 -20.92 -13.43
C ALA A 52 17.12 -20.30 -12.03
N ASN A 53 16.90 -18.98 -11.98
CA ASN A 53 16.63 -18.25 -10.75
C ASN A 53 15.34 -18.81 -10.08
N PRO A 54 15.38 -19.21 -8.78
CA PRO A 54 14.21 -19.70 -8.05
C PRO A 54 12.99 -18.77 -8.12
N LEU A 55 13.21 -17.44 -8.11
CA LEU A 55 12.16 -16.43 -8.23
C LEU A 55 11.30 -16.61 -9.49
N GLY A 56 11.91 -16.96 -10.61
CA GLY A 56 11.21 -17.14 -11.89
C GLY A 56 10.28 -18.35 -11.89
N GLN A 57 10.61 -19.42 -11.17
CA GLN A 57 9.79 -20.64 -11.09
C GLN A 57 8.60 -20.48 -10.14
N VAL A 58 8.76 -19.72 -9.07
CA VAL A 58 7.65 -19.38 -8.15
C VAL A 58 6.64 -18.47 -8.86
N LEU A 59 7.11 -17.45 -9.57
CA LEU A 59 6.27 -16.53 -10.34
C LEU A 59 5.43 -17.24 -11.42
N SER A 60 6.01 -18.16 -12.19
CA SER A 60 5.27 -18.88 -13.25
C SER A 60 4.15 -19.76 -12.68
N ARG A 61 4.44 -20.53 -11.63
CA ARG A 61 3.44 -21.42 -10.98
C ARG A 61 2.31 -20.66 -10.31
N ALA A 62 2.60 -19.50 -9.70
CA ALA A 62 1.59 -18.63 -9.14
C ALA A 62 0.65 -18.02 -10.21
N LEU A 63 1.18 -17.73 -11.41
CA LEU A 63 0.40 -17.22 -12.54
C LEU A 63 -0.50 -18.30 -13.16
N ASP A 64 0.01 -19.53 -13.37
CA ASP A 64 -0.76 -20.63 -13.96
C ASP A 64 -1.99 -21.01 -13.11
N ALA A 65 -1.86 -20.94 -11.77
CA ALA A 65 -2.94 -21.21 -10.83
C ALA A 65 -4.14 -20.23 -10.93
N LEU A 66 -3.97 -19.05 -11.55
CA LEU A 66 -5.02 -18.03 -11.70
C LEU A 66 -5.98 -18.29 -12.89
N SER A 67 -5.77 -19.37 -13.66
CA SER A 67 -6.50 -19.63 -14.91
C SER A 67 -7.80 -20.45 -14.76
N GLY A 68 -8.06 -21.04 -13.59
CA GLY A 68 -9.21 -21.94 -13.37
C GLY A 68 -10.51 -21.26 -12.92
N SER A 69 -11.56 -21.32 -13.74
CA SER A 69 -12.90 -20.79 -13.41
C SER A 69 -13.81 -21.83 -12.75
N SER A 70 -14.43 -21.46 -11.61
CA SER A 70 -15.58 -22.18 -11.04
C SER A 70 -16.35 -21.28 -10.06
N SER A 71 -17.67 -21.21 -10.19
CA SER A 71 -18.56 -20.41 -9.35
C SER A 71 -19.01 -21.18 -8.10
N SER A 72 -18.93 -20.55 -6.93
CA SER A 72 -19.57 -21.04 -5.70
C SER A 72 -19.82 -19.85 -4.75
N SER A 73 -21.07 -19.69 -4.32
CA SER A 73 -21.56 -18.57 -3.52
C SER A 73 -21.59 -18.91 -2.03
N ASP A 74 -20.49 -18.65 -1.32
CA ASP A 74 -20.46 -18.67 0.15
C ASP A 74 -19.49 -17.59 0.66
N GLY A 75 -20.03 -16.39 0.93
CA GLY A 75 -19.25 -15.16 1.01
C GLY A 75 -18.84 -14.69 2.41
N SER A 76 -19.39 -15.26 3.48
CA SER A 76 -19.28 -14.67 4.84
C SER A 76 -18.26 -15.35 5.76
N ARG A 77 -17.72 -16.52 5.39
CA ARG A 77 -16.93 -17.37 6.31
C ARG A 77 -15.43 -17.48 5.99
N LEU A 78 -14.95 -16.84 4.92
CA LEU A 78 -13.61 -17.04 4.36
C LEU A 78 -12.59 -15.93 4.66
N GLN A 79 -12.95 -14.91 5.45
CA GLN A 79 -12.17 -13.67 5.54
C GLN A 79 -11.41 -13.46 6.86
N SER A 80 -11.87 -13.94 8.02
CA SER A 80 -11.15 -13.72 9.29
C SER A 80 -9.90 -14.60 9.44
N ILE A 81 -8.89 -14.09 10.14
CA ILE A 81 -7.74 -14.90 10.60
C ILE A 81 -8.20 -15.71 11.83
N ALA A 82 -8.29 -17.04 11.71
CA ALA A 82 -8.64 -17.94 12.81
C ALA A 82 -7.39 -18.53 13.51
N SER A 83 -6.28 -18.62 12.77
CA SER A 83 -5.01 -19.17 13.26
C SER A 83 -3.80 -18.35 12.81
N VAL A 84 -2.83 -18.17 13.72
CA VAL A 84 -1.59 -17.42 13.46
C VAL A 84 -0.37 -18.18 13.97
N LEU A 85 0.71 -18.22 13.18
CA LEU A 85 2.01 -18.73 13.59
C LEU A 85 2.97 -17.57 13.85
N VAL A 86 3.37 -17.38 15.11
CA VAL A 86 4.37 -16.36 15.49
C VAL A 86 5.75 -16.99 15.45
N ILE A 87 6.56 -16.67 14.45
CA ILE A 87 7.92 -17.20 14.30
C ILE A 87 8.89 -16.28 15.05
N GLY A 88 9.72 -16.87 15.92
CA GLY A 88 10.53 -16.13 16.89
C GLY A 88 9.80 -15.91 18.23
N ALA A 89 8.75 -16.68 18.53
CA ALA A 89 7.89 -16.52 19.70
C ALA A 89 8.65 -16.47 21.05
N THR A 90 9.74 -17.20 21.22
CA THR A 90 10.56 -17.17 22.46
C THR A 90 11.48 -15.93 22.54
N GLY A 91 11.51 -15.08 21.52
CA GLY A 91 12.23 -13.81 21.52
C GLY A 91 11.64 -12.79 22.49
N LYS A 92 12.44 -11.78 22.87
CA LYS A 92 11.98 -10.71 23.77
C LYS A 92 10.76 -9.93 23.23
N THR A 93 10.69 -9.73 21.91
CA THR A 93 9.52 -9.10 21.29
C THR A 93 8.46 -10.13 20.90
N GLY A 94 8.86 -11.30 20.39
CA GLY A 94 7.94 -12.37 19.99
C GLY A 94 7.05 -12.88 21.13
N SER A 95 7.57 -12.95 22.36
CA SER A 95 6.79 -13.41 23.51
C SER A 95 5.72 -12.39 23.94
N GLU A 96 6.02 -11.10 23.84
CA GLU A 96 5.01 -10.05 24.03
C GLU A 96 3.98 -10.04 22.89
N VAL A 97 4.38 -10.33 21.64
CA VAL A 97 3.44 -10.48 20.50
C VAL A 97 2.48 -11.66 20.73
N VAL A 98 2.97 -12.82 21.16
CA VAL A 98 2.12 -13.99 21.48
C VAL A 98 1.08 -13.64 22.55
N ARG A 99 1.50 -12.99 23.65
CA ARG A 99 0.57 -12.54 24.70
C ARG A 99 -0.43 -11.51 24.18
N SER A 100 0.07 -10.48 23.50
CA SER A 100 -0.75 -9.39 22.97
C SER A 100 -1.83 -9.88 22.00
N LEU A 101 -1.52 -10.87 21.15
CA LEU A 101 -2.49 -11.51 20.25
C LEU A 101 -3.59 -12.27 21.01
N ARG A 102 -3.24 -13.01 22.07
CA ARG A 102 -4.22 -13.72 22.92
C ARG A 102 -5.07 -12.76 23.76
N GLU A 103 -4.48 -11.68 24.25
CA GLU A 103 -5.17 -10.62 25.01
C GLU A 103 -6.20 -9.88 24.15
N MET A 104 -5.83 -9.50 22.90
CA MET A 104 -6.76 -8.83 21.97
C MET A 104 -7.83 -9.75 21.41
N ASN A 105 -7.49 -11.01 21.10
CA ASN A 105 -8.42 -11.93 20.48
C ASN A 105 -8.35 -13.33 21.15
N PRO A 106 -9.16 -13.56 22.20
CA PRO A 106 -9.23 -14.85 22.88
C PRO A 106 -9.67 -16.02 22.00
N ASN A 107 -10.27 -15.76 20.83
CA ASN A 107 -10.70 -16.78 19.87
C ASN A 107 -9.61 -17.11 18.82
N LEU A 108 -8.55 -16.30 18.70
CA LEU A 108 -7.44 -16.52 17.76
C LEU A 108 -6.53 -17.64 18.27
N ARG A 109 -6.38 -18.72 17.49
CA ARG A 109 -5.44 -19.80 17.82
C ARG A 109 -4.01 -19.35 17.50
N VAL A 110 -3.21 -19.12 18.54
CA VAL A 110 -1.82 -18.66 18.41
C VAL A 110 -0.88 -19.84 18.57
N PHE A 111 -0.07 -20.09 17.54
CA PHE A 111 1.02 -21.06 17.55
C PHE A 111 2.36 -20.33 17.78
N ALA A 112 3.12 -20.79 18.77
CA ALA A 112 4.41 -20.21 19.14
C ALA A 112 5.55 -20.98 18.46
N GLY A 113 6.07 -20.40 17.37
CA GLY A 113 7.15 -20.95 16.57
C GLY A 113 8.54 -20.55 17.09
N CYS A 114 9.37 -21.52 17.47
CA CYS A 114 10.78 -21.31 17.82
C CYS A 114 11.64 -22.54 17.52
N ARG A 115 12.96 -22.39 17.56
CA ARG A 115 13.89 -23.54 17.55
C ARG A 115 13.72 -24.37 18.82
N ASP A 116 13.99 -25.66 18.73
CA ASP A 116 14.01 -26.56 19.88
C ASP A 116 14.97 -26.08 20.98
N GLY A 117 14.63 -26.32 22.24
CA GLY A 117 15.36 -25.83 23.42
C GLY A 117 15.25 -24.32 23.69
N SER A 118 14.83 -23.49 22.72
CA SER A 118 14.91 -22.03 22.84
C SER A 118 13.95 -21.41 23.86
N ALA A 119 12.89 -22.13 24.25
CA ALA A 119 12.00 -21.72 25.33
C ALA A 119 12.72 -21.84 26.69
N GLN A 120 13.37 -22.98 26.92
CA GLN A 120 14.14 -23.30 28.12
C GLN A 120 15.37 -22.38 28.25
N GLU A 121 16.15 -22.20 27.18
CA GLU A 121 17.30 -21.27 27.12
C GLU A 121 16.96 -19.84 27.57
N ARG A 122 15.72 -19.39 27.32
CA ARG A 122 15.27 -18.01 27.52
C ARG A 122 14.35 -17.84 28.71
N GLY A 123 14.01 -18.92 29.43
CA GLY A 123 13.05 -18.91 30.52
C GLY A 123 11.64 -18.48 30.10
N VAL A 124 11.25 -18.73 28.84
CA VAL A 124 9.93 -18.36 28.32
C VAL A 124 9.01 -19.58 28.40
N SER A 125 7.95 -19.44 29.19
CA SER A 125 6.77 -20.30 29.15
C SER A 125 5.56 -19.53 28.60
N PHE A 126 4.61 -20.29 28.09
CA PHE A 126 3.29 -19.84 27.65
C PHE A 126 2.23 -20.71 28.31
N ASP A 127 0.99 -20.21 28.37
CA ASP A 127 -0.15 -20.97 28.88
C ASP A 127 -0.44 -22.21 28.02
N GLU A 128 -1.08 -23.23 28.59
CA GLU A 128 -1.41 -24.51 27.92
C GLU A 128 -2.27 -24.35 26.65
N GLN A 129 -2.87 -23.17 26.44
CA GLN A 129 -3.65 -22.81 25.24
C GLN A 129 -2.80 -22.38 24.03
N ILE A 130 -1.48 -22.22 24.19
CA ILE A 130 -0.56 -21.80 23.14
C ILE A 130 0.24 -23.01 22.65
N ASP A 131 -0.08 -23.46 21.44
CA ASP A 131 0.59 -24.59 20.80
C ASP A 131 2.04 -24.23 20.42
N MET A 132 3.03 -24.86 21.07
CA MET A 132 4.45 -24.73 20.71
C MET A 132 4.80 -25.53 19.46
N VAL A 133 5.59 -24.94 18.56
CA VAL A 133 5.98 -25.53 17.27
C VAL A 133 7.47 -25.33 17.04
N SER A 134 8.21 -26.43 16.81
CA SER A 134 9.60 -26.35 16.37
C SER A 134 9.68 -25.78 14.95
N VAL A 135 10.47 -24.72 14.79
CA VAL A 135 10.82 -24.12 13.50
C VAL A 135 12.18 -23.45 13.58
N ASP A 136 13.16 -23.99 12.85
CA ASP A 136 14.40 -23.29 12.53
C ASP A 136 14.31 -22.72 11.11
N VAL A 137 14.42 -21.40 10.99
CA VAL A 137 14.30 -20.68 9.71
C VAL A 137 15.52 -20.81 8.81
N THR A 138 16.61 -21.41 9.29
CA THR A 138 17.75 -21.78 8.43
C THR A 138 17.50 -23.09 7.69
N GLU A 139 16.69 -23.99 8.26
CA GLU A 139 16.42 -25.35 7.76
C GLU A 139 15.07 -25.46 7.01
N GLU A 140 15.12 -25.74 5.70
CA GLU A 140 13.92 -25.80 4.85
C GLU A 140 12.92 -26.91 5.25
N GLY A 141 13.43 -28.06 5.71
CA GLY A 141 12.60 -29.16 6.24
C GLY A 141 11.85 -28.78 7.51
N SER A 142 12.47 -27.95 8.37
CA SER A 142 11.85 -27.45 9.60
C SER A 142 10.73 -26.46 9.30
N ILE A 143 10.98 -25.51 8.39
CA ILE A 143 9.99 -24.54 7.89
C ILE A 143 8.76 -25.25 7.28
N THR A 144 9.01 -26.15 6.31
CA THR A 144 7.94 -26.83 5.57
C THR A 144 7.14 -27.74 6.49
N GLY A 145 7.79 -28.51 7.37
CA GLY A 145 7.14 -29.33 8.38
C GLY A 145 6.26 -28.52 9.34
N ALA A 146 6.75 -27.39 9.86
CA ALA A 146 5.99 -26.52 10.74
C ALA A 146 4.74 -25.93 10.05
N ILE A 147 4.90 -25.38 8.85
CA ILE A 147 3.80 -24.76 8.08
C ILE A 147 2.77 -25.82 7.65
N GLN A 148 3.19 -27.02 7.24
CA GLN A 148 2.27 -28.10 6.87
C GLN A 148 1.53 -28.71 8.08
N LYS A 149 2.18 -28.78 9.25
CA LYS A 149 1.57 -29.25 10.51
C LYS A 149 0.51 -28.27 11.03
N VAL A 150 0.84 -26.97 11.04
CA VAL A 150 0.00 -25.91 11.62
C VAL A 150 -1.08 -25.43 10.65
N LYS A 151 -0.74 -25.30 9.36
CA LYS A 151 -1.56 -24.68 8.31
C LYS A 151 -2.15 -23.32 8.73
N PRO A 152 -1.32 -22.37 9.22
CA PRO A 152 -1.82 -21.12 9.76
C PRO A 152 -2.55 -20.30 8.68
N ASP A 153 -3.43 -19.39 9.09
CA ASP A 153 -4.07 -18.42 8.19
C ASP A 153 -3.25 -17.13 8.06
N ALA A 154 -2.34 -16.87 9.01
CA ALA A 154 -1.36 -15.79 8.95
C ALA A 154 -0.04 -16.15 9.65
N ILE A 155 1.06 -15.50 9.27
CA ILE A 155 2.35 -15.57 9.96
C ILE A 155 2.70 -14.20 10.54
N VAL A 156 3.26 -14.18 11.75
CA VAL A 156 3.92 -13.00 12.32
C VAL A 156 5.40 -13.31 12.54
N TRP A 157 6.27 -12.65 11.78
CA TRP A 157 7.71 -12.79 11.92
C TRP A 157 8.25 -11.82 12.98
N THR A 158 8.90 -12.35 14.00
CA THR A 158 9.56 -11.59 15.07
C THR A 158 11.02 -11.99 15.30
N VAL A 159 11.58 -12.76 14.35
CA VAL A 159 12.95 -13.25 14.42
C VAL A 159 13.95 -12.11 14.21
N GLY A 160 15.07 -12.17 14.93
CA GLY A 160 16.26 -11.39 14.63
C GLY A 160 17.49 -12.23 14.96
N SER A 161 18.51 -12.17 14.11
CA SER A 161 19.70 -13.02 14.21
C SER A 161 21.00 -12.24 14.43
N ARG A 162 22.06 -12.97 14.79
CA ARG A 162 23.46 -12.52 14.63
C ARG A 162 24.02 -12.88 13.25
N THR A 163 23.29 -13.66 12.45
CA THR A 163 23.55 -13.99 11.05
C THR A 163 22.40 -13.47 10.18
N PRO A 164 22.36 -12.16 9.87
CA PRO A 164 21.20 -11.54 9.23
C PRO A 164 20.90 -12.13 7.85
N ARG A 165 21.92 -12.48 7.07
CA ARG A 165 21.75 -13.06 5.74
C ARG A 165 20.98 -14.39 5.77
N GLU A 166 21.41 -15.31 6.63
CA GLU A 166 20.83 -16.66 6.75
C GLU A 166 19.38 -16.62 7.25
N VAL A 167 19.06 -15.64 8.10
CA VAL A 167 17.78 -15.57 8.83
C VAL A 167 16.85 -14.49 8.29
N ASP A 168 17.28 -13.24 8.32
CA ASP A 168 16.45 -12.08 7.94
C ASP A 168 16.24 -11.97 6.42
N ALA A 169 17.16 -12.48 5.59
CA ALA A 169 17.00 -12.56 4.14
C ALA A 169 16.61 -13.98 3.65
N GLU A 170 17.54 -14.93 3.70
CA GLU A 170 17.37 -16.27 3.09
C GLU A 170 16.31 -17.12 3.83
N GLY A 171 16.32 -17.11 5.17
CA GLY A 171 15.33 -17.80 5.99
C GLY A 171 13.92 -17.23 5.85
N LEU A 172 13.79 -15.90 5.86
CA LEU A 172 12.51 -15.23 5.59
C LEU A 172 11.97 -15.56 4.19
N ALA A 173 12.82 -15.55 3.15
CA ALA A 173 12.43 -15.94 1.79
C ALA A 173 11.88 -17.38 1.72
N LYS A 174 12.53 -18.34 2.39
CA LYS A 174 12.04 -19.73 2.52
C LYS A 174 10.67 -19.81 3.20
N VAL A 175 10.49 -19.09 4.32
CA VAL A 175 9.20 -19.04 5.05
C VAL A 175 8.10 -18.42 4.20
N VAL A 176 8.38 -17.31 3.51
CA VAL A 176 7.43 -16.64 2.61
C VAL A 176 7.02 -17.57 1.45
N ALA A 177 7.96 -18.28 0.84
CA ALA A 177 7.68 -19.24 -0.23
C ALA A 177 6.81 -20.41 0.26
N ALA A 178 7.22 -21.08 1.36
CA ALA A 178 6.51 -22.22 1.91
C ALA A 178 5.11 -21.85 2.43
N PHE A 179 4.94 -20.66 3.01
CA PHE A 179 3.63 -20.15 3.40
C PHE A 179 2.77 -19.81 2.18
N SER A 180 3.33 -19.15 1.17
CA SER A 180 2.61 -18.84 -0.07
C SER A 180 2.10 -20.10 -0.77
N GLU A 181 2.92 -21.16 -0.87
CA GLU A 181 2.50 -22.45 -1.43
C GLU A 181 1.40 -23.12 -0.59
N SER A 182 1.59 -23.23 0.73
CA SER A 182 0.62 -23.83 1.66
C SER A 182 -0.71 -23.08 1.73
N ALA A 183 -0.67 -21.76 1.55
CA ALA A 183 -1.82 -20.88 1.73
C ALA A 183 -2.49 -20.47 0.41
N SER A 184 -1.84 -20.66 -0.76
CA SER A 184 -2.37 -20.29 -2.07
C SER A 184 -3.82 -20.76 -2.29
N GLY A 185 -4.12 -22.03 -2.01
CA GLY A 185 -5.48 -22.58 -2.18
C GLY A 185 -6.55 -22.01 -1.22
N ARG A 186 -6.15 -21.37 -0.12
CA ARG A 186 -7.05 -20.76 0.89
C ARG A 186 -7.15 -19.24 0.72
N ILE A 187 -6.00 -18.56 0.66
CA ILE A 187 -5.89 -17.10 0.53
C ILE A 187 -6.33 -16.64 -0.87
N LEU A 188 -5.94 -17.32 -1.95
CA LEU A 188 -6.34 -16.90 -3.31
C LEU A 188 -7.83 -17.14 -3.59
N LYS A 189 -8.49 -18.04 -2.84
CA LYS A 189 -9.95 -18.20 -2.88
C LYS A 189 -10.67 -17.03 -2.21
N SER A 190 -10.14 -16.47 -1.12
CA SER A 190 -10.71 -15.28 -0.47
C SER A 190 -10.37 -13.97 -1.19
N SER A 191 -9.37 -13.96 -2.07
CA SER A 191 -8.94 -12.79 -2.86
C SER A 191 -9.37 -12.84 -4.33
N ARG A 192 -10.57 -13.36 -4.64
CA ARG A 192 -11.09 -13.37 -6.03
C ARG A 192 -11.39 -11.96 -6.53
N THR A 193 -10.39 -11.32 -7.12
CA THR A 193 -10.49 -10.05 -7.82
C THR A 193 -11.49 -10.12 -8.97
N GLN A 194 -12.61 -9.40 -8.87
CA GLN A 194 -13.53 -9.23 -10.00
C GLN A 194 -13.00 -8.14 -10.92
N TYR A 195 -12.41 -8.56 -12.04
CA TYR A 195 -12.04 -7.65 -13.11
C TYR A 195 -13.29 -7.01 -13.70
N LEU A 196 -13.35 -5.68 -13.62
CA LEU A 196 -14.32 -4.87 -14.33
C LEU A 196 -13.84 -4.64 -15.77
N PHE A 197 -12.54 -4.38 -15.91
CA PHE A 197 -11.84 -4.25 -17.18
C PHE A 197 -10.44 -4.87 -17.04
N ASP A 198 -10.17 -5.95 -17.79
CA ASP A 198 -8.82 -6.50 -17.98
C ASP A 198 -8.33 -6.04 -19.36
N PHE A 199 -7.52 -4.98 -19.38
CA PHE A 199 -7.01 -4.43 -20.64
C PHE A 199 -5.85 -5.26 -21.21
N THR A 200 -5.20 -6.10 -20.39
CA THR A 200 -4.11 -6.98 -20.84
C THR A 200 -4.62 -8.09 -21.75
N LYS A 201 -5.77 -8.69 -21.42
CA LYS A 201 -6.40 -9.75 -22.23
C LYS A 201 -7.33 -9.16 -23.29
N ASN A 202 -8.20 -8.22 -22.90
CA ASN A 202 -9.32 -7.76 -23.72
C ASN A 202 -9.25 -6.26 -24.07
N GLY A 203 -8.04 -5.67 -24.09
CA GLY A 203 -7.79 -4.23 -24.24
C GLY A 203 -8.67 -3.47 -25.21
N GLY A 204 -8.86 -3.96 -26.44
CA GLY A 204 -9.72 -3.30 -27.43
C GLY A 204 -11.20 -3.23 -27.02
N ALA A 205 -11.77 -4.37 -26.62
CA ALA A 205 -13.18 -4.46 -26.21
C ALA A 205 -13.46 -3.80 -24.86
N ALA A 206 -12.47 -3.79 -23.97
CA ALA A 206 -12.52 -3.10 -22.69
C ALA A 206 -12.43 -1.58 -22.87
N ALA A 207 -11.49 -1.09 -23.70
CA ALA A 207 -11.35 0.34 -24.02
C ALA A 207 -12.60 0.88 -24.74
N SER A 208 -13.15 0.13 -25.70
CA SER A 208 -14.38 0.54 -26.42
C SER A 208 -15.64 0.63 -25.55
N ARG A 209 -15.60 0.23 -24.28
CA ARG A 209 -16.68 0.47 -23.32
C ARG A 209 -16.67 1.90 -22.77
N PHE A 210 -15.59 2.65 -22.95
CA PHE A 210 -15.41 4.01 -22.47
C PHE A 210 -15.67 5.02 -23.58
N SER A 211 -16.60 5.95 -23.35
CA SER A 211 -16.83 7.12 -24.20
C SER A 211 -16.30 8.39 -23.54
N PRO A 212 -15.79 9.36 -24.31
CA PRO A 212 -15.41 10.67 -23.78
C PRO A 212 -16.63 11.48 -23.35
N LEU A 213 -16.47 12.28 -22.31
CA LEU A 213 -17.43 13.25 -21.80
C LEU A 213 -16.69 14.48 -21.28
N ASP A 214 -16.05 15.21 -22.18
CA ASP A 214 -15.16 16.33 -21.84
C ASP A 214 -15.93 17.65 -21.66
N ASP A 215 -15.21 18.73 -21.38
CA ASP A 215 -15.78 20.06 -21.07
C ASP A 215 -16.50 20.79 -22.23
N VAL A 216 -16.52 20.21 -23.43
CA VAL A 216 -17.20 20.75 -24.62
C VAL A 216 -18.69 21.05 -24.37
N ILE A 217 -19.36 20.28 -23.50
CA ILE A 217 -20.76 20.52 -23.09
C ILE A 217 -20.93 21.91 -22.43
N MET A 218 -19.89 22.42 -21.78
CA MET A 218 -19.85 23.73 -21.14
C MET A 218 -19.18 24.81 -22.02
N GLY A 219 -18.88 24.49 -23.27
CA GLY A 219 -18.15 25.36 -24.21
C GLY A 219 -16.63 25.21 -24.19
N GLY A 220 -16.09 24.28 -23.41
CA GLY A 220 -14.64 24.02 -23.38
C GLY A 220 -14.11 23.39 -24.68
N VAL A 221 -12.78 23.31 -24.78
CA VAL A 221 -12.07 22.75 -25.95
C VAL A 221 -11.15 21.58 -25.58
N SER A 222 -11.32 21.00 -24.40
CA SER A 222 -10.59 19.80 -24.02
C SER A 222 -11.15 18.57 -24.75
N ALA A 223 -10.28 17.62 -25.05
CA ALA A 223 -10.65 16.40 -25.76
C ALA A 223 -9.89 15.20 -25.22
N SER A 224 -10.57 14.07 -25.05
CA SER A 224 -9.96 12.82 -24.61
C SER A 224 -10.50 11.60 -25.34
N ARG A 225 -9.81 10.47 -25.12
CA ARG A 225 -10.16 9.15 -25.65
C ARG A 225 -9.56 8.04 -24.77
N MET A 226 -10.10 6.84 -24.93
CA MET A 226 -9.63 5.62 -24.29
C MET A 226 -9.36 4.59 -25.38
N ASP A 227 -8.08 4.40 -25.72
CA ASP A 227 -7.67 3.49 -26.79
C ASP A 227 -6.95 2.27 -26.24
N ARG A 228 -6.86 1.21 -27.05
CA ARG A 228 -5.90 0.12 -26.81
C ARG A 228 -4.50 0.61 -27.13
N ASP A 229 -3.58 0.46 -26.19
CA ASP A 229 -2.22 1.01 -26.28
C ASP A 229 -1.17 -0.04 -25.90
N PRO A 230 0.01 -0.09 -26.56
CA PRO A 230 1.16 -0.84 -26.06
C PRO A 230 1.65 -0.22 -24.76
N ILE A 231 1.56 -0.97 -23.67
CA ILE A 231 1.92 -0.50 -22.32
C ILE A 231 3.42 -0.64 -22.07
N SER A 232 3.99 0.31 -21.32
CA SER A 232 5.45 0.37 -21.12
C SER A 232 6.02 -0.73 -20.22
N SER A 233 5.15 -1.51 -19.54
CA SER A 233 5.49 -2.76 -18.84
C SER A 233 5.70 -3.95 -19.79
N GLY A 234 5.42 -3.79 -21.09
CA GLY A 234 5.44 -4.85 -22.09
C GLY A 234 4.07 -5.50 -22.27
N GLY A 235 3.70 -5.78 -23.52
CA GLY A 235 2.39 -6.30 -23.87
C GLY A 235 1.40 -5.20 -24.28
N LEU A 236 0.11 -5.47 -24.08
CA LEU A 236 -0.99 -4.60 -24.50
C LEU A 236 -1.80 -4.18 -23.28
N GLY A 237 -2.37 -2.99 -23.31
CA GLY A 237 -3.30 -2.48 -22.31
C GLY A 237 -4.22 -1.44 -22.93
N ALA A 238 -4.59 -0.43 -22.15
CA ALA A 238 -5.30 0.76 -22.65
C ALA A 238 -4.61 2.05 -22.20
N ALA A 239 -4.90 3.16 -22.86
CA ALA A 239 -4.46 4.48 -22.44
C ALA A 239 -5.60 5.50 -22.48
N PHE A 240 -5.88 6.11 -21.33
CA PHE A 240 -6.69 7.32 -21.25
C PHE A 240 -5.78 8.50 -21.59
N THR A 241 -6.05 9.14 -22.73
CA THR A 241 -5.21 10.21 -23.29
C THR A 241 -6.05 11.37 -23.77
N GLY A 242 -5.45 12.55 -23.81
CA GLY A 242 -6.12 13.74 -24.31
C GLY A 242 -5.31 15.01 -24.11
N TYR A 243 -5.94 16.14 -24.43
CA TYR A 243 -5.46 17.48 -24.13
C TYR A 243 -6.51 18.18 -23.27
N VAL A 244 -6.11 18.70 -22.12
CA VAL A 244 -6.99 19.47 -21.22
C VAL A 244 -6.62 20.95 -21.27
N SER A 245 -7.54 21.81 -21.68
CA SER A 245 -7.36 23.27 -21.73
C SER A 245 -8.10 23.98 -20.60
N LEU A 246 -7.67 25.19 -20.26
CA LEU A 246 -8.41 26.13 -19.41
C LEU A 246 -9.26 27.12 -20.23
N ASP A 247 -9.11 27.12 -21.56
CA ASP A 247 -9.83 28.01 -22.46
C ASP A 247 -11.34 27.77 -22.42
N GLN A 248 -12.12 28.83 -22.67
CA GLN A 248 -13.58 28.78 -22.74
C GLN A 248 -14.24 28.15 -21.51
N ASN A 249 -13.70 28.46 -20.32
CA ASN A 249 -14.08 27.90 -19.01
C ASN A 249 -13.83 26.39 -18.82
N GLY A 250 -13.16 25.74 -19.78
CA GLY A 250 -12.75 24.34 -19.72
C GLY A 250 -11.78 24.01 -18.58
N GLY A 251 -11.39 22.75 -18.50
CA GLY A 251 -10.44 22.21 -17.54
C GLY A 251 -10.84 20.85 -17.00
N PHE A 252 -11.54 20.03 -17.78
CA PHE A 252 -11.66 18.61 -17.47
C PHE A 252 -11.81 17.73 -18.73
N CYS A 253 -11.26 16.52 -18.61
CA CYS A 253 -11.54 15.42 -19.51
C CYS A 253 -12.04 14.21 -18.72
N GLN A 254 -12.95 13.43 -19.31
CA GLN A 254 -13.52 12.25 -18.66
C GLN A 254 -13.73 11.11 -19.66
N ALA A 255 -13.24 9.92 -19.34
CA ALA A 255 -13.61 8.68 -20.02
C ALA A 255 -14.60 7.89 -19.15
N ARG A 256 -15.80 7.59 -19.66
CA ARG A 256 -16.91 6.96 -18.92
C ARG A 256 -17.31 5.62 -19.51
N ALA A 257 -17.33 4.58 -18.68
CA ALA A 257 -18.01 3.31 -18.98
C ALA A 257 -19.39 3.27 -18.30
N GLN A 258 -20.37 2.63 -18.95
CA GLN A 258 -21.75 2.56 -18.49
C GLN A 258 -22.31 1.12 -18.54
N TRP A 259 -23.17 0.81 -17.57
CA TRP A 259 -24.02 -0.38 -17.51
C TRP A 259 -25.48 0.03 -17.68
N SER A 260 -26.31 -0.90 -18.15
CA SER A 260 -27.76 -0.65 -18.26
C SER A 260 -28.38 -0.54 -16.86
N PRO A 261 -29.33 0.38 -16.61
CA PRO A 261 -30.11 0.37 -15.37
C PRO A 261 -30.84 -0.96 -15.11
N SER A 262 -31.14 -1.74 -16.15
CA SER A 262 -31.74 -3.07 -16.05
C SER A 262 -30.74 -4.22 -15.79
N SER A 263 -29.44 -3.93 -15.83
CA SER A 263 -28.36 -4.87 -15.55
C SER A 263 -27.15 -4.09 -15.00
N PRO A 264 -27.28 -3.51 -13.80
CA PRO A 264 -26.21 -2.73 -13.18
C PRO A 264 -25.06 -3.64 -12.76
N LEU A 265 -23.90 -3.04 -12.53
CA LEU A 265 -22.77 -3.69 -11.91
C LEU A 265 -23.01 -3.83 -10.41
N ASN A 266 -23.03 -5.07 -9.92
CA ASN A 266 -23.09 -5.39 -8.50
C ASN A 266 -21.67 -5.61 -7.94
N LEU A 267 -21.34 -4.83 -6.91
CA LEU A 267 -20.09 -4.80 -6.15
C LEU A 267 -20.32 -5.09 -4.65
N VAL A 268 -21.49 -5.59 -4.25
CA VAL A 268 -21.77 -5.97 -2.87
C VAL A 268 -20.78 -7.04 -2.40
N GLY A 269 -20.23 -6.81 -1.20
CA GLY A 269 -19.24 -7.67 -0.58
C GLY A 269 -17.80 -7.27 -0.85
N TYR A 270 -17.52 -6.48 -1.89
CA TYR A 270 -16.20 -5.87 -2.10
C TYR A 270 -16.04 -4.59 -1.27
N ASP A 271 -14.80 -4.21 -1.00
CA ASP A 271 -14.46 -3.06 -0.17
C ASP A 271 -13.97 -1.86 -0.96
N GLY A 272 -13.64 -2.02 -2.25
CA GLY A 272 -13.27 -0.90 -3.12
C GLY A 272 -12.87 -1.30 -4.54
N ILE A 273 -12.34 -0.31 -5.27
CA ILE A 273 -11.80 -0.46 -6.63
C ILE A 273 -10.27 -0.44 -6.62
N GLU A 274 -9.63 -1.40 -7.29
CA GLU A 274 -8.20 -1.43 -7.59
C GLU A 274 -7.98 -1.12 -9.07
N LEU A 275 -7.09 -0.15 -9.35
CA LEU A 275 -6.59 0.17 -10.68
C LEU A 275 -5.10 -0.14 -10.75
N VAL A 276 -4.66 -0.80 -11.81
CA VAL A 276 -3.24 -0.97 -12.13
C VAL A 276 -2.92 -0.04 -13.29
N VAL A 277 -2.15 1.00 -13.02
CA VAL A 277 -1.95 2.14 -13.93
C VAL A 277 -0.49 2.55 -14.03
N ARG A 278 -0.14 3.29 -15.08
CA ARG A 278 1.12 4.04 -15.17
C ARG A 278 0.83 5.45 -15.65
N GLY A 279 1.06 6.43 -14.77
CA GLY A 279 0.67 7.82 -14.99
C GLY A 279 1.81 8.75 -15.40
N ASP A 280 1.45 9.99 -15.64
CA ASP A 280 2.31 11.08 -16.11
C ASP A 280 2.73 12.07 -15.00
N GLY A 281 2.36 11.79 -13.75
CA GLY A 281 2.63 12.66 -12.60
C GLY A 281 1.43 13.53 -12.19
N ARG A 282 0.31 13.44 -12.91
CA ARG A 282 -0.93 14.16 -12.59
C ARG A 282 -1.73 13.44 -11.51
N ARG A 283 -2.60 14.21 -10.83
CA ARG A 283 -3.72 13.70 -10.06
C ARG A 283 -4.90 13.36 -10.99
N TYR A 284 -5.47 12.19 -10.78
CA TYR A 284 -6.66 11.69 -11.47
C TYR A 284 -7.76 11.39 -10.46
N LYS A 285 -8.97 11.10 -10.96
CA LYS A 285 -10.13 10.73 -10.15
C LYS A 285 -10.85 9.54 -10.73
N VAL A 286 -11.54 8.82 -9.87
CA VAL A 286 -12.57 7.84 -10.23
C VAL A 286 -13.93 8.36 -9.81
N ASN A 287 -14.89 8.32 -10.73
CA ASN A 287 -16.30 8.58 -10.44
C ASN A 287 -17.10 7.28 -10.53
N LEU A 288 -17.95 7.01 -9.54
CA LEU A 288 -18.97 5.97 -9.53
C LEU A 288 -20.37 6.60 -9.54
N LYS A 289 -21.33 5.91 -10.15
CA LYS A 289 -22.74 6.29 -10.13
C LYS A 289 -23.63 5.11 -9.78
N ASN A 290 -24.57 5.32 -8.87
CA ASN A 290 -25.73 4.47 -8.57
C ASN A 290 -27.08 5.18 -8.86
N THR A 291 -27.05 6.43 -9.35
CA THR A 291 -28.22 7.28 -9.57
C THR A 291 -28.34 7.74 -11.03
N ALA A 292 -29.58 7.91 -11.48
CA ALA A 292 -29.92 8.48 -12.78
C ALA A 292 -29.66 10.00 -12.86
N GLU A 293 -29.52 10.71 -11.73
CA GLU A 293 -29.27 12.15 -11.72
C GLU A 293 -27.95 12.46 -12.46
N PRO A 294 -27.95 13.24 -13.57
CA PRO A 294 -26.79 13.33 -14.47
C PRO A 294 -25.49 13.78 -13.80
N GLU A 295 -25.58 14.76 -12.90
CA GLU A 295 -24.46 15.50 -12.31
C GLU A 295 -23.99 14.96 -10.95
N PHE A 296 -24.77 14.05 -10.36
CA PHE A 296 -24.45 13.43 -9.08
C PHE A 296 -23.49 12.26 -9.29
N VAL A 297 -22.35 12.28 -8.60
CA VAL A 297 -21.31 11.25 -8.68
C VAL A 297 -20.66 11.05 -7.33
N PHE A 298 -20.34 9.80 -7.01
CA PHE A 298 -19.44 9.45 -5.91
C PHE A 298 -18.01 9.51 -6.43
N GLN A 299 -17.12 10.24 -5.77
CA GLN A 299 -15.80 10.59 -6.32
C GLN A 299 -14.66 10.37 -5.33
N ALA A 300 -13.59 9.70 -5.80
CA ALA A 300 -12.32 9.54 -5.09
C ALA A 300 -11.16 10.01 -5.99
N SER A 301 -10.14 10.64 -5.41
CA SER A 301 -8.94 11.15 -6.11
C SER A 301 -7.72 10.28 -5.84
N PHE A 302 -6.78 10.18 -6.80
CA PHE A 302 -5.50 9.52 -6.61
C PHE A 302 -4.37 10.22 -7.37
N ASP A 303 -3.17 10.18 -6.82
CA ASP A 303 -1.96 10.72 -7.43
C ASP A 303 -1.23 9.67 -8.27
N THR A 304 -0.50 10.13 -9.28
CA THR A 304 0.43 9.29 -10.04
C THR A 304 1.84 9.83 -9.96
N ILE A 305 2.83 8.94 -10.13
CA ILE A 305 4.24 9.32 -10.23
C ILE A 305 4.66 9.10 -11.69
N LYS A 306 5.31 10.09 -12.29
CA LYS A 306 5.57 10.14 -13.72
C LYS A 306 6.37 8.94 -14.21
N GLY A 307 5.78 8.14 -15.09
CA GLY A 307 6.41 6.95 -15.66
C GLY A 307 6.47 5.74 -14.71
N GLU A 308 5.81 5.81 -13.55
CA GLU A 308 5.77 4.71 -12.59
C GLU A 308 4.49 3.89 -12.71
N ARG A 309 4.63 2.56 -12.63
CA ARG A 309 3.51 1.62 -12.53
C ARG A 309 3.06 1.53 -11.07
N LEU A 310 1.79 1.84 -10.82
CA LEU A 310 1.16 1.92 -9.52
C LEU A 310 -0.05 0.97 -9.45
N ARG A 311 -0.26 0.39 -8.26
CA ARG A 311 -1.52 -0.28 -7.88
C ARG A 311 -2.27 0.66 -6.95
N VAL A 312 -3.25 1.36 -7.49
CA VAL A 312 -4.09 2.33 -6.77
C VAL A 312 -5.29 1.57 -6.20
N ARG A 313 -5.49 1.62 -4.89
CA ARG A 313 -6.70 1.10 -4.23
C ARG A 313 -7.52 2.25 -3.70
N LEU A 314 -8.80 2.26 -4.06
CA LEU A 314 -9.81 3.23 -3.64
C LEU A 314 -10.91 2.46 -2.89
N PRO A 315 -10.83 2.35 -1.56
CA PRO A 315 -11.93 1.88 -0.72
C PRO A 315 -13.23 2.64 -1.02
N PHE A 316 -14.38 1.96 -0.94
CA PHE A 316 -15.68 2.62 -1.14
C PHE A 316 -15.98 3.71 -0.09
N SER A 317 -15.34 3.66 1.07
CA SER A 317 -15.36 4.73 2.09
C SER A 317 -14.78 6.06 1.61
N ASP A 318 -13.89 6.04 0.62
CA ASP A 318 -13.14 7.21 0.17
C ASP A 318 -13.89 7.96 -0.94
N PHE A 319 -14.99 7.36 -1.44
CA PHE A 319 -15.84 7.94 -2.47
C PHE A 319 -16.87 8.88 -1.85
N LEU A 320 -16.61 10.18 -1.92
CA LEU A 320 -17.50 11.20 -1.37
C LEU A 320 -18.62 11.56 -2.37
N PRO A 321 -19.88 11.74 -1.93
CA PRO A 321 -20.96 12.18 -2.80
C PRO A 321 -20.74 13.62 -3.25
N THR A 322 -20.80 13.88 -4.55
CA THR A 322 -20.60 15.21 -5.14
C THR A 322 -21.61 15.51 -6.24
N LYS A 323 -21.92 16.80 -6.39
CA LYS A 323 -22.74 17.35 -7.48
C LYS A 323 -22.05 18.57 -8.06
N ARG A 324 -21.78 18.55 -9.37
CA ARG A 324 -20.93 19.56 -10.06
C ARG A 324 -19.59 19.82 -9.35
N GLY A 325 -18.95 18.76 -8.84
CA GLY A 325 -17.66 18.80 -8.13
C GLY A 325 -17.70 19.27 -6.67
N LYS A 326 -18.78 19.92 -6.22
CA LYS A 326 -18.99 20.26 -4.80
C LYS A 326 -19.51 19.04 -4.02
N LEU A 327 -19.17 18.93 -2.74
CA LEU A 327 -19.73 17.91 -1.86
C LEU A 327 -21.25 18.08 -1.75
N ALA A 328 -21.97 16.97 -1.81
CA ALA A 328 -23.41 16.94 -1.61
C ALA A 328 -23.71 16.84 -0.11
N TYR A 329 -24.37 17.87 0.43
CA TYR A 329 -24.80 17.96 1.82
C TYR A 329 -26.33 18.02 1.87
N THR A 330 -26.95 17.42 2.89
CA THR A 330 -28.34 17.71 3.25
C THR A 330 -28.44 18.83 4.27
N ASP A 331 -29.61 19.46 4.29
CA ASP A 331 -30.07 20.40 5.28
C ASP A 331 -30.32 19.73 6.65
N GLY A 332 -29.24 19.60 7.43
CA GLY A 332 -29.32 19.85 8.88
C GLY A 332 -29.06 18.70 9.86
N SER A 333 -28.55 17.53 9.46
CA SER A 333 -28.21 16.47 10.45
C SER A 333 -27.10 15.47 10.10
N SER A 334 -26.74 15.27 8.83
CA SER A 334 -25.55 14.47 8.44
C SER A 334 -24.66 15.28 7.50
N MET A 335 -23.33 15.16 7.63
CA MET A 335 -22.40 15.77 6.67
C MET A 335 -22.42 15.07 5.31
N TYR A 336 -22.93 13.84 5.20
CA TYR A 336 -23.15 13.14 3.94
C TYR A 336 -24.39 12.25 4.10
N SER A 337 -25.43 12.44 3.27
CA SER A 337 -26.68 11.67 3.34
C SER A 337 -26.70 10.47 2.40
N ASP A 338 -26.09 10.63 1.23
CA ASP A 338 -26.16 9.65 0.16
C ASP A 338 -25.08 8.60 0.32
N THR A 339 -25.50 7.34 0.43
CA THR A 339 -24.60 6.18 0.47
C THR A 339 -24.40 5.62 -0.93
N LEU A 340 -23.17 5.23 -1.24
CA LEU A 340 -22.85 4.52 -2.49
C LEU A 340 -23.48 3.12 -2.45
N ALA A 341 -24.60 2.95 -3.16
CA ALA A 341 -25.28 1.66 -3.27
C ALA A 341 -24.50 0.75 -4.24
N LEU A 342 -23.84 -0.26 -3.68
CA LEU A 342 -22.90 -1.13 -4.40
C LEU A 342 -23.60 -2.17 -5.30
N ASP A 343 -24.87 -2.46 -5.09
CA ASP A 343 -25.67 -3.40 -5.88
C ASP A 343 -26.11 -2.84 -7.26
N SER A 344 -26.02 -1.52 -7.42
CA SER A 344 -26.74 -0.76 -8.44
C SER A 344 -25.82 0.22 -9.21
N ILE A 345 -24.53 -0.11 -9.35
CA ILE A 345 -23.57 0.74 -10.07
C ILE A 345 -23.88 0.79 -11.57
N THR A 346 -24.20 1.97 -12.08
CA THR A 346 -24.58 2.24 -13.48
C THR A 346 -23.47 2.88 -14.30
N ALA A 347 -22.46 3.51 -13.68
CA ALA A 347 -21.32 4.05 -14.39
C ALA A 347 -20.04 4.06 -13.55
N PHE A 348 -18.91 3.94 -14.26
CA PHE A 348 -17.55 4.14 -13.79
C PHE A 348 -16.89 5.18 -14.69
N SER A 349 -16.00 6.03 -14.18
CA SER A 349 -15.24 6.94 -15.04
C SER A 349 -13.87 7.31 -14.48
N LEU A 350 -12.93 7.56 -15.39
CA LEU A 350 -11.67 8.23 -15.12
C LEU A 350 -11.82 9.71 -15.45
N VAL A 351 -11.29 10.60 -14.61
CA VAL A 351 -11.36 12.05 -14.82
C VAL A 351 -10.01 12.71 -14.51
N VAL A 352 -9.60 13.66 -15.35
CA VAL A 352 -8.57 14.66 -15.03
C VAL A 352 -9.24 16.03 -15.00
N SER A 353 -9.01 16.84 -13.96
CA SER A 353 -9.76 18.10 -13.78
C SER A 353 -8.99 19.16 -12.98
N LYS A 354 -9.26 20.43 -13.29
CA LYS A 354 -8.83 21.62 -12.54
C LYS A 354 -9.51 21.77 -11.17
N ILE A 355 -10.60 21.06 -10.93
CA ILE A 355 -11.37 21.08 -9.67
C ILE A 355 -11.17 19.76 -8.94
N GLU A 356 -11.04 19.76 -7.62
CA GLU A 356 -10.95 18.59 -6.74
C GLU A 356 -12.29 18.13 -6.17
N THR A 357 -12.30 16.95 -5.55
CA THR A 357 -13.39 16.52 -4.65
C THR A 357 -13.59 17.55 -3.54
N GLY A 358 -14.75 18.22 -3.50
CA GLY A 358 -15.00 19.35 -2.62
C GLY A 358 -15.18 20.70 -3.32
N GLY A 359 -14.86 20.80 -4.61
CA GLY A 359 -15.07 22.02 -5.41
C GLY A 359 -13.92 23.04 -5.33
N MET A 360 -12.84 22.71 -4.63
CA MET A 360 -11.61 23.51 -4.58
C MET A 360 -10.78 23.32 -5.85
N THR A 361 -9.89 24.26 -6.18
CA THR A 361 -8.93 24.10 -7.28
C THR A 361 -7.91 23.01 -6.97
N ASN A 362 -7.63 22.14 -7.94
CA ASN A 362 -6.52 21.20 -7.89
C ASN A 362 -5.19 21.95 -8.05
N SER A 363 -4.41 22.08 -6.98
CA SER A 363 -3.13 22.79 -6.97
C SER A 363 -2.03 22.10 -7.79
N ALA A 364 -2.19 20.81 -8.12
CA ALA A 364 -1.28 20.06 -8.97
C ALA A 364 -1.76 20.00 -10.44
N PHE A 365 -2.81 20.73 -10.80
CA PHE A 365 -3.31 20.77 -12.18
C PHE A 365 -2.44 21.63 -13.10
N ALA A 366 -2.16 21.10 -14.29
CA ALA A 366 -1.60 21.85 -15.41
C ALA A 366 -2.44 21.60 -16.68
N PRO A 367 -2.69 22.60 -17.54
CA PRO A 367 -3.22 22.34 -18.87
C PRO A 367 -2.21 21.57 -19.74
N GLY A 368 -2.66 21.04 -20.88
CA GLY A 368 -1.83 20.34 -21.85
C GLY A 368 -2.16 18.86 -22.02
N GLU A 369 -1.26 18.13 -22.69
CA GLU A 369 -1.40 16.69 -22.92
C GLU A 369 -1.30 15.87 -21.63
N PHE A 370 -2.10 14.80 -21.55
CA PHE A 370 -2.02 13.83 -20.47
C PHE A 370 -2.05 12.39 -20.98
N LYS A 371 -1.42 11.47 -20.22
CA LYS A 371 -1.48 10.03 -20.46
C LYS A 371 -1.55 9.26 -19.15
N LEU A 372 -2.58 8.44 -19.02
CA LEU A 372 -2.68 7.38 -18.02
C LEU A 372 -2.77 6.03 -18.75
N GLU A 373 -1.71 5.23 -18.68
CA GLU A 373 -1.72 3.83 -19.13
C GLU A 373 -2.47 2.97 -18.08
N LEU A 374 -3.27 2.00 -18.53
CA LEU A 374 -4.04 1.08 -17.68
C LEU A 374 -3.83 -0.38 -18.10
N GLU A 375 -3.53 -1.22 -17.11
CA GLU A 375 -3.48 -2.68 -17.24
C GLU A 375 -4.82 -3.30 -16.83
N SER A 376 -5.40 -2.85 -15.71
CA SER A 376 -6.69 -3.34 -15.23
C SER A 376 -7.43 -2.36 -14.31
N ILE A 377 -8.74 -2.54 -14.24
CA ILE A 377 -9.65 -2.01 -13.23
C ILE A 377 -10.44 -3.18 -12.67
N SER A 378 -10.53 -3.29 -11.34
CA SER A 378 -11.14 -4.43 -10.65
C SER A 378 -11.73 -4.04 -9.30
N ALA A 379 -12.63 -4.86 -8.76
CA ALA A 379 -13.07 -4.75 -7.38
C ALA A 379 -12.16 -5.61 -6.47
N PHE A 380 -11.83 -5.10 -5.29
CA PHE A 380 -10.98 -5.78 -4.29
C PHE A 380 -11.71 -5.98 -2.96
N TYR A 381 -11.30 -7.01 -2.22
CA TYR A 381 -11.66 -7.22 -0.82
C TYR A 381 -10.55 -6.66 0.09
N ALA A 382 -10.93 -5.92 1.12
CA ALA A 382 -10.04 -5.44 2.17
C ALA A 382 -9.62 -6.64 3.02
N ILE A 383 -8.42 -7.13 2.76
CA ILE A 383 -7.89 -8.35 3.35
C ILE A 383 -6.91 -8.01 4.46
N GLN A 384 -7.13 -8.56 5.66
CA GLN A 384 -6.17 -8.52 6.77
C GLN A 384 -4.79 -9.06 6.33
N PRO A 385 -3.67 -8.49 6.82
CA PRO A 385 -2.35 -9.03 6.58
C PRO A 385 -2.25 -10.51 6.94
N ARG A 386 -1.86 -11.32 5.96
CA ARG A 386 -1.55 -12.75 6.10
C ARG A 386 -0.09 -12.97 6.47
N PHE A 387 0.74 -11.92 6.38
CA PHE A 387 2.12 -11.93 6.84
C PHE A 387 2.48 -10.59 7.48
N VAL A 388 2.74 -10.55 8.79
CA VAL A 388 3.24 -9.34 9.46
C VAL A 388 4.72 -9.51 9.76
N LEU A 389 5.56 -8.66 9.20
CA LEU A 389 7.01 -8.69 9.35
C LEU A 389 7.48 -7.59 10.30
N LEU A 390 8.01 -7.98 11.47
CA LEU A 390 8.78 -7.05 12.30
C LEU A 390 10.18 -6.87 11.69
N SER A 391 10.41 -5.69 11.14
CA SER A 391 11.69 -5.22 10.63
C SER A 391 12.25 -4.10 11.52
N SER A 392 13.32 -3.46 11.08
CA SER A 392 13.95 -2.31 11.72
C SER A 392 13.62 -1.03 10.95
N ALA A 393 13.46 0.09 11.66
CA ALA A 393 13.71 1.38 11.04
C ALA A 393 15.18 1.47 10.62
N ALA A 394 15.47 2.38 9.71
CA ALA A 394 16.75 2.66 9.10
C ALA A 394 17.28 1.66 8.04
N VAL A 395 16.47 0.70 7.57
CA VAL A 395 16.91 -0.31 6.60
C VAL A 395 17.29 0.23 5.22
N THR A 396 16.75 1.38 4.78
CA THR A 396 17.14 2.00 3.50
C THR A 396 18.29 3.00 3.64
N ARG A 397 18.53 3.53 4.84
CA ARG A 397 19.49 4.64 5.09
C ARG A 397 20.95 4.37 4.71
N PRO A 398 21.49 3.13 4.81
CA PRO A 398 22.82 2.82 4.28
C PRO A 398 22.96 3.08 2.77
N PHE A 399 21.84 3.05 2.04
CA PHE A 399 21.77 3.16 0.57
C PHE A 399 21.28 4.53 0.08
N TRP A 400 20.99 5.47 0.98
CA TRP A 400 20.63 6.85 0.63
C TRP A 400 21.77 7.56 -0.11
N THR A 401 21.43 8.51 -0.98
CA THR A 401 22.43 9.37 -1.64
C THR A 401 23.07 10.33 -0.63
N GLU A 402 24.18 10.98 -1.01
CA GLU A 402 24.83 11.95 -0.13
C GLU A 402 23.95 13.20 0.09
N GLU A 403 23.14 13.59 -0.90
CA GLU A 403 22.13 14.65 -0.78
C GLU A 403 21.03 14.26 0.22
N GLU A 404 20.52 13.03 0.16
CA GLU A 404 19.54 12.52 1.12
C GLU A 404 20.13 12.43 2.54
N LYS A 405 21.37 11.93 2.68
CA LYS A 405 22.08 11.89 3.97
C LYS A 405 22.33 13.28 4.54
N ALA A 406 22.61 14.28 3.70
CA ALA A 406 22.78 15.67 4.12
C ALA A 406 21.44 16.30 4.53
N ALA A 407 20.37 16.09 3.77
CA ALA A 407 19.02 16.58 4.07
C ALA A 407 18.43 15.96 5.36
N TYR A 408 18.76 14.70 5.65
CA TYR A 408 18.26 13.93 6.79
C TYR A 408 19.39 13.45 7.72
N SER A 409 20.34 14.33 8.01
CA SER A 409 21.54 14.04 8.82
C SER A 409 21.23 13.42 10.19
N TYR A 410 20.16 13.87 10.85
CA TYR A 410 19.69 13.30 12.13
C TYR A 410 19.27 11.82 12.03
N ALA A 411 18.88 11.35 10.84
CA ALA A 411 18.44 9.98 10.58
C ALA A 411 19.56 9.09 10.01
N SER A 412 20.49 9.66 9.25
CA SER A 412 21.62 8.94 8.63
C SER A 412 22.82 8.75 9.56
N THR A 413 23.02 9.64 10.55
CA THR A 413 24.16 9.60 11.48
C THR A 413 23.97 8.72 12.72
N ILE A 414 22.83 8.02 12.85
CA ILE A 414 22.60 7.15 14.02
C ILE A 414 23.54 5.93 14.01
N PRO A 415 24.02 5.44 15.17
CA PRO A 415 25.09 4.43 15.22
C PRO A 415 24.79 3.14 14.44
N ILE A 416 23.54 2.68 14.39
CA ILE A 416 23.17 1.45 13.67
C ILE A 416 23.32 1.58 12.15
N VAL A 417 23.13 2.78 11.58
CA VAL A 417 23.31 3.05 10.15
C VAL A 417 24.80 3.10 9.80
N GLN A 418 25.60 3.75 10.65
CA GLN A 418 27.04 3.88 10.46
C GLN A 418 27.79 2.55 10.65
N LEU A 419 27.38 1.73 11.62
CA LEU A 419 28.04 0.47 11.94
C LEU A 419 27.53 -0.71 11.10
N ASN A 420 26.24 -0.74 10.76
CA ASN A 420 25.52 -1.79 10.01
C ASN A 420 26.14 -3.21 10.14
N PRO A 421 26.28 -3.75 11.37
CA PRO A 421 27.10 -4.93 11.61
C PRO A 421 26.54 -6.16 10.87
N GLY A 422 27.40 -6.85 10.12
CA GLY A 422 27.01 -8.00 9.31
C GLY A 422 25.96 -7.68 8.22
N ASN A 423 25.91 -6.43 7.75
CA ASN A 423 24.90 -5.93 6.80
C ASN A 423 23.44 -6.08 7.30
N VAL A 424 23.20 -6.10 8.61
CA VAL A 424 21.87 -6.38 9.19
C VAL A 424 20.73 -5.54 8.61
N LEU A 425 20.97 -4.27 8.27
CA LEU A 425 19.98 -3.39 7.66
C LEU A 425 19.69 -3.77 6.20
N GLY A 426 20.72 -4.14 5.44
CA GLY A 426 20.58 -4.58 4.04
C GLY A 426 19.93 -5.94 3.90
N GLU A 427 20.29 -6.92 4.74
CA GLU A 427 19.66 -8.24 4.73
C GLU A 427 18.19 -8.18 5.15
N LYS A 428 17.85 -7.32 6.13
CA LYS A 428 16.45 -7.03 6.47
C LYS A 428 15.69 -6.39 5.32
N LEU A 429 16.27 -5.40 4.62
CA LEU A 429 15.64 -4.80 3.44
C LEU A 429 15.40 -5.84 2.34
N ARG A 430 16.37 -6.73 2.10
CA ARG A 430 16.24 -7.84 1.15
C ARG A 430 15.13 -8.83 1.55
N GLY A 431 15.01 -9.12 2.85
CA GLY A 431 13.91 -9.91 3.40
C GLY A 431 12.54 -9.28 3.21
N GLU A 432 12.42 -7.97 3.48
CA GLU A 432 11.22 -7.19 3.18
C GLU A 432 10.87 -7.27 1.69
N ASP A 433 11.84 -7.12 0.80
CA ASP A 433 11.67 -7.14 -0.65
C ASP A 433 11.12 -8.48 -1.16
N PHE A 434 11.60 -9.62 -0.65
CA PHE A 434 11.02 -10.93 -0.93
C PHE A 434 9.54 -11.00 -0.50
N LEU A 435 9.20 -10.43 0.64
CA LEU A 435 7.81 -10.38 1.11
C LEU A 435 6.94 -9.48 0.21
N ARG A 436 7.43 -8.30 -0.20
CA ARG A 436 6.74 -7.42 -1.17
C ARG A 436 6.48 -8.12 -2.50
N ALA A 437 7.46 -8.87 -2.99
CA ALA A 437 7.38 -9.60 -4.26
C ALA A 437 6.43 -10.81 -4.23
N SER A 438 6.14 -11.36 -3.04
CA SER A 438 5.37 -12.60 -2.88
C SER A 438 3.90 -12.53 -3.34
N GLY A 439 3.33 -11.32 -3.45
CA GLY A 439 1.91 -11.10 -3.71
C GLY A 439 0.97 -11.40 -2.53
N LEU A 440 1.48 -11.91 -1.41
CA LEU A 440 0.70 -12.10 -0.19
C LEU A 440 0.20 -10.74 0.36
N PRO A 441 -0.97 -10.69 1.01
CA PRO A 441 -1.32 -9.57 1.87
C PRO A 441 -0.33 -9.50 3.03
N TYR A 442 0.51 -8.46 3.06
CA TYR A 442 1.53 -8.29 4.09
C TYR A 442 1.39 -6.98 4.86
N CYS A 443 2.08 -6.86 5.99
CA CYS A 443 2.36 -5.60 6.65
C CYS A 443 3.81 -5.62 7.15
N ILE A 444 4.59 -4.57 6.90
CA ILE A 444 5.99 -4.47 7.32
C ILE A 444 6.09 -3.37 8.37
N VAL A 445 6.38 -3.78 9.61
CA VAL A 445 6.47 -2.92 10.79
C VAL A 445 7.94 -2.66 11.10
N ARG A 446 8.44 -1.47 10.74
CA ARG A 446 9.84 -1.06 10.97
C ARG A 446 9.99 -0.41 12.34
N ALA A 447 10.35 -1.19 13.36
CA ALA A 447 10.47 -0.67 14.71
C ALA A 447 11.67 0.29 14.86
N THR A 448 11.45 1.42 15.54
CA THR A 448 12.54 2.27 16.06
C THR A 448 13.23 1.62 17.27
N GLY A 449 14.18 2.32 17.91
CA GLY A 449 15.08 1.70 18.90
C GLY A 449 14.34 1.09 20.10
N LEU A 450 14.47 -0.23 20.28
CA LEU A 450 13.79 -0.96 21.36
C LEU A 450 14.42 -0.65 22.72
N ASN A 451 13.65 -0.05 23.64
CA ASN A 451 14.12 0.32 24.98
C ASN A 451 13.06 0.04 26.05
N ASP A 452 13.16 -1.10 26.73
CA ASP A 452 12.18 -1.51 27.75
C ASP A 452 12.45 -0.91 29.14
N LYS A 453 13.56 -0.16 29.31
CA LYS A 453 13.97 0.39 30.61
C LYS A 453 13.52 1.83 30.83
N GLU A 454 13.67 2.65 29.80
CA GLU A 454 13.46 4.11 29.88
C GLU A 454 12.21 4.55 29.11
N GLN A 455 11.73 3.75 28.16
CA GLN A 455 10.53 4.07 27.40
C GLN A 455 9.27 3.64 28.17
N PRO A 456 8.32 4.55 28.48
CA PRO A 456 7.08 4.19 29.16
C PRO A 456 6.18 3.29 28.32
N MET A 457 5.53 2.33 28.97
CA MET A 457 4.47 1.49 28.40
C MET A 457 3.16 2.28 28.18
N ASN A 458 2.32 1.77 27.29
CA ASN A 458 1.01 2.34 26.92
C ASN A 458 1.12 3.78 26.40
N SER A 459 2.18 4.09 25.67
CA SER A 459 2.40 5.37 25.01
C SER A 459 1.72 5.44 23.63
N ARG A 460 1.37 6.64 23.14
CA ARG A 460 0.86 6.86 21.77
C ARG A 460 1.83 6.27 20.76
N LEU A 461 1.35 5.36 19.93
CA LEU A 461 2.09 4.86 18.79
C LEU A 461 2.00 5.88 17.65
N VAL A 462 3.14 6.19 17.03
CA VAL A 462 3.22 7.10 15.89
C VAL A 462 3.72 6.30 14.70
N LEU A 463 2.92 6.29 13.63
CA LEU A 463 3.21 5.59 12.38
C LEU A 463 3.68 6.60 11.34
N THR A 464 4.80 6.33 10.68
CA THR A 464 5.37 7.21 9.63
C THR A 464 5.91 6.39 8.46
N GLN A 465 6.22 7.05 7.34
CA GLN A 465 6.76 6.40 6.14
C GLN A 465 7.92 7.22 5.55
N GLY A 466 8.75 6.57 4.75
CA GLY A 466 9.93 7.15 4.09
C GLY A 466 11.26 6.81 4.76
N ASP A 467 11.25 5.93 5.75
CA ASP A 467 12.41 5.52 6.56
C ASP A 467 13.16 6.68 7.23
N ARG A 468 12.43 7.64 7.81
CA ARG A 468 12.99 8.84 8.45
C ARG A 468 12.82 8.86 9.97
N ALA A 469 12.03 7.95 10.56
CA ALA A 469 11.78 7.92 12.00
C ALA A 469 13.06 7.69 12.82
N VAL A 470 13.26 8.49 13.87
CA VAL A 470 14.34 8.33 14.86
C VAL A 470 13.75 8.47 16.25
N GLY A 471 13.35 7.33 16.82
CA GLY A 471 12.67 7.29 18.11
C GLY A 471 13.05 6.08 18.95
N ARG A 472 12.18 5.82 19.92
CA ARG A 472 12.24 4.67 20.82
C ARG A 472 10.86 4.05 21.01
N ILE A 473 10.83 2.75 21.29
CA ILE A 473 9.60 2.02 21.58
C ILE A 473 9.83 0.92 22.62
N HIS A 474 8.87 0.79 23.54
CA HIS A 474 8.82 -0.30 24.51
C HIS A 474 8.28 -1.57 23.81
N ARG A 475 8.86 -2.75 24.05
CA ARG A 475 8.47 -3.98 23.33
C ARG A 475 6.99 -4.36 23.43
N LYS A 476 6.34 -4.09 24.56
CA LYS A 476 4.89 -4.31 24.73
C LYS A 476 4.03 -3.40 23.85
N ASP A 477 4.44 -2.14 23.66
CA ASP A 477 3.69 -1.20 22.82
C ASP A 477 3.89 -1.56 21.33
N LEU A 478 5.10 -1.97 20.96
CA LEU A 478 5.38 -2.55 19.64
C LEU A 478 4.56 -3.83 19.39
N ALA A 479 4.46 -4.72 20.38
CA ALA A 479 3.67 -5.95 20.28
C ALA A 479 2.19 -5.67 20.05
N LYS A 480 1.64 -4.64 20.70
CA LYS A 480 0.29 -4.15 20.44
C LYS A 480 0.15 -3.61 19.01
N GLY A 481 1.08 -2.76 18.56
CA GLY A 481 1.09 -2.25 17.17
C GLY A 481 1.12 -3.35 16.10
N ILE A 482 1.94 -4.39 16.29
CA ILE A 482 2.00 -5.58 15.42
C ILE A 482 0.66 -6.34 15.42
N SER A 483 0.05 -6.50 16.59
CA SER A 483 -1.21 -7.25 16.76
C SER A 483 -2.43 -6.50 16.22
N TYR A 484 -2.43 -5.16 16.30
CA TYR A 484 -3.40 -4.32 15.59
C TYR A 484 -3.21 -4.41 14.07
N ALA A 485 -1.96 -4.33 13.58
CA ALA A 485 -1.66 -4.45 12.16
C ALA A 485 -2.12 -5.80 11.58
N LEU A 486 -1.98 -6.92 12.31
CA LEU A 486 -2.50 -8.22 11.88
C LEU A 486 -4.02 -8.22 11.68
N GLN A 487 -4.76 -7.49 12.53
CA GLN A 487 -6.22 -7.51 12.56
C GLN A 487 -6.86 -6.40 11.70
N SER A 488 -6.10 -5.38 11.33
CA SER A 488 -6.55 -4.26 10.49
C SER A 488 -6.40 -4.57 8.99
N PRO A 489 -7.48 -4.59 8.20
CA PRO A 489 -7.38 -4.60 6.74
C PRO A 489 -6.67 -3.34 6.20
N GLN A 490 -6.76 -2.21 6.92
CA GLN A 490 -6.10 -0.96 6.56
C GLN A 490 -4.58 -1.01 6.70
N ALA A 491 -4.00 -1.98 7.40
CA ALA A 491 -2.55 -2.19 7.49
C ALA A 491 -1.97 -3.02 6.32
N ALA A 492 -2.81 -3.55 5.42
CA ALA A 492 -2.37 -4.44 4.35
C ALA A 492 -1.65 -3.74 3.20
N PHE A 493 -0.61 -4.41 2.69
CA PHE A 493 0.31 -3.96 1.64
C PHE A 493 1.05 -2.66 1.99
N LYS A 494 1.35 -2.45 3.28
CA LYS A 494 2.00 -1.24 3.78
C LYS A 494 3.28 -1.54 4.56
N THR A 495 4.30 -0.73 4.31
CA THR A 495 5.49 -0.56 5.13
C THR A 495 5.40 0.76 5.90
N PHE A 496 5.64 0.73 7.21
CA PHE A 496 5.72 1.94 8.03
C PHE A 496 6.73 1.80 9.16
N GLU A 497 7.33 2.91 9.58
CA GLU A 497 8.08 2.99 10.82
C GLU A 497 7.14 3.22 12.01
N ILE A 498 7.47 2.59 13.15
CA ILE A 498 6.72 2.74 14.40
C ILE A 498 7.63 3.20 15.55
N GLU A 499 7.16 4.22 16.25
CA GLU A 499 7.74 4.71 17.49
C GLU A 499 6.66 4.97 18.54
N SER A 500 7.07 5.18 19.79
CA SER A 500 6.18 5.57 20.87
C SER A 500 6.48 6.99 21.32
N LYS A 501 5.43 7.78 21.57
CA LYS A 501 5.53 9.22 21.88
C LYS A 501 4.96 9.55 23.27
N PRO A 502 5.68 9.20 24.35
CA PRO A 502 5.31 9.61 25.71
C PRO A 502 5.33 11.16 25.85
N PRO A 503 4.56 11.74 26.77
CA PRO A 503 3.64 11.08 27.72
C PRO A 503 2.22 10.88 27.16
N LEU A 504 2.02 11.01 25.83
CA LEU A 504 0.69 10.82 25.23
C LEU A 504 0.24 9.37 25.45
N PRO A 505 -1.03 9.12 25.83
CA PRO A 505 -1.54 7.77 26.02
C PRO A 505 -1.67 7.03 24.69
N MET A 506 -1.57 5.70 24.74
CA MET A 506 -1.87 4.83 23.62
C MET A 506 -3.30 5.07 23.11
N GLN A 507 -3.44 5.11 21.79
CA GLN A 507 -4.69 5.41 21.11
C GLN A 507 -5.70 4.26 21.18
N SER A 508 -6.97 4.61 20.98
CA SER A 508 -8.05 3.63 20.80
C SER A 508 -7.91 2.86 19.48
N GLU A 509 -8.62 1.73 19.35
CA GLU A 509 -8.59 0.90 18.15
C GLU A 509 -9.09 1.65 16.91
N SER A 510 -10.13 2.49 17.06
CA SER A 510 -10.67 3.33 15.97
C SER A 510 -9.68 4.40 15.50
N GLU A 511 -8.92 4.99 16.42
CA GLU A 511 -7.82 5.88 16.08
C GLU A 511 -6.66 5.13 15.42
N MET A 512 -6.34 3.91 15.85
CA MET A 512 -5.31 3.07 15.23
C MET A 512 -5.70 2.70 13.79
N GLU A 513 -6.95 2.34 13.56
CA GLU A 513 -7.49 2.07 12.21
C GLU A 513 -7.40 3.32 11.33
N SER A 514 -7.71 4.49 11.90
CA SER A 514 -7.55 5.79 11.24
C SER A 514 -6.08 6.12 10.97
N ASP A 515 -5.16 5.73 11.85
CA ASP A 515 -3.71 5.91 11.66
C ASP A 515 -3.21 5.02 10.52
N PHE A 516 -3.63 3.75 10.45
CA PHE A 516 -3.33 2.85 9.33
C PHE A 516 -3.92 3.35 8.01
N ALA A 517 -5.16 3.84 8.00
CA ALA A 517 -5.82 4.34 6.78
C ALA A 517 -5.05 5.50 6.13
N ARG A 518 -4.40 6.37 6.91
CA ARG A 518 -3.61 7.51 6.39
C ARG A 518 -2.26 7.10 5.76
N LEU A 519 -1.74 5.92 6.08
CA LEU A 519 -0.53 5.38 5.46
C LEU A 519 -0.80 4.97 4.01
N GLN A 520 0.14 5.25 3.11
CA GLN A 520 0.08 4.83 1.72
C GLN A 520 0.49 3.35 1.58
N PRO A 521 -0.21 2.54 0.76
CA PRO A 521 0.29 1.25 0.30
C PRO A 521 1.67 1.37 -0.36
N ASP A 522 2.46 0.30 -0.32
CA ASP A 522 3.78 0.23 -0.95
C ASP A 522 3.65 0.35 -2.47
N CYS A 523 3.78 1.58 -2.97
CA CYS A 523 3.88 1.89 -4.39
C CYS A 523 5.26 1.47 -4.91
N ARG A 524 5.28 0.27 -5.50
CA ARG A 524 6.45 -0.47 -6.04
C ARG A 524 7.29 -1.22 -5.02
N LEU A 525 7.69 -2.38 -5.52
CA LEU A 525 9.05 -2.93 -5.47
C LEU A 525 10.12 -1.85 -5.75
N GLN A 526 10.38 -0.94 -4.80
CA GLN A 526 11.73 -0.36 -4.65
C GLN A 526 12.63 -1.45 -4.06
N LEU A 527 12.92 -2.45 -4.89
CA LEU A 527 13.89 -3.48 -4.57
C LEU A 527 15.23 -2.81 -4.23
N SER A 528 15.81 -3.26 -3.12
CA SER A 528 17.21 -3.00 -2.77
C SER A 528 18.11 -3.14 -4.02
N PRO A 529 19.17 -2.32 -4.18
CA PRO A 529 20.04 -2.39 -5.37
C PRO A 529 20.64 -3.79 -5.62
N GLN A 530 20.79 -4.59 -4.56
CA GLN A 530 21.27 -5.98 -4.57
C GLN A 530 20.21 -7.03 -4.96
N SER A 531 18.94 -6.64 -5.05
CA SER A 531 17.82 -7.49 -5.52
C SER A 531 17.47 -7.23 -6.99
N ILE A 532 18.18 -6.30 -7.65
CA ILE A 532 18.11 -6.03 -9.10
C ILE A 532 19.13 -6.90 -9.86
N THR A 533 20.13 -7.45 -9.14
CA THR A 533 21.16 -8.39 -9.62
C THR A 533 20.86 -9.82 -9.21
#